data_AF-A0A6I4R1D2-F1
#
_entry.id   AF-A0A6I4R1D2-F1
#
_cell.length_a   1.000
_cell.length_b   1.000
_cell.length_c   1.000
_cell.angle_alpha   90.00
_cell.angle_beta   90.00
_cell.angle_gamma   90.00
#
_symmetry.space_group_name_H-M   'P 1'
#
loop_
_entity.id
_entity.type
_entity.pdbx_description
1 polymer ?
#
loop_
_entity_poly.entity_id
_entity_poly.type
_entity_poly.pdbx_seq_one_letter_code
_entity_poly.pdbx_strand_id
1 'polypeptide(L)'
;MLIIPAEHPLDWKRPPVITLLLILLNTLIYFAYQGGDDERQEIAVHAYLDGGLLNRERTLFTEDFSQRRELDQDSREYLDGMRRQDLAALILHDLEFEHGLHQRADYRADSTWQAARQQAEAARNQLSSMRFGFIPARFTVEGLFGAMFLHGSFEHLLGNMLFLFIFGFALEIALGRALYLGLYLLSGVASHLLWWAVDPVWVSGVGASGAISGLMGMYIGVYGLRKINFFYWLGPLFGYFKAPALWILPVWMGKELYGLLLAEGNTNYYAHLGGLAAGFLAVWLPRLGGRLKIDEAYLHKEDPDAPFKRELAALDQLIGQFALDQAAARGPDLLARYPGRIALLERLYAVARGRQDKVLLGAVLKQLFALAEHGDSLTLLRRIADDSGEAEQRLLQHPAVQLHLLAPLIRAGEGQRALGAWRRLSRSAQLPQQFPLLTLQLARQLGQRQDLHGVGELSRFLRQAFPEAEQTRQLTIYQQHLAR
;
A
#
# COMPACT_ATOMS: atom_id res chain seq x y z
N MET A 1 2.62 1.37 -12.69
CA MET A 1 1.87 0.12 -12.40
C MET A 1 2.45 -0.49 -11.15
N LEU A 2 1.64 -0.76 -10.13
CA LEU A 2 2.07 -1.40 -8.88
C LEU A 2 1.25 -2.68 -8.69
N ILE A 3 1.92 -3.83 -8.47
CA ILE A 3 1.28 -5.10 -8.13
C ILE A 3 2.00 -5.65 -6.90
N ILE A 4 1.27 -5.78 -5.78
CA ILE A 4 1.86 -6.17 -4.49
C ILE A 4 1.01 -7.25 -3.81
N PRO A 5 1.64 -8.22 -3.14
CA PRO A 5 0.92 -9.21 -2.34
C PRO A 5 0.24 -8.51 -1.16
N ALA A 6 -1.04 -8.82 -0.94
CA ALA A 6 -1.92 -8.17 0.03
C ALA A 6 -2.86 -9.20 0.69
N GLU A 7 -2.29 -10.17 1.41
CA GLU A 7 -3.08 -11.26 2.01
C GLU A 7 -3.79 -10.90 3.30
N HIS A 8 -3.12 -10.16 4.19
CA HIS A 8 -3.64 -9.84 5.52
C HIS A 8 -3.50 -8.36 5.84
N PRO A 9 -4.50 -7.74 6.48
CA PRO A 9 -4.36 -6.39 7.01
C PRO A 9 -3.25 -6.36 8.08
N LEU A 10 -2.58 -5.21 8.20
CA LEU A 10 -1.52 -4.99 9.18
C LEU A 10 -2.03 -5.25 10.60
N ASP A 11 -1.53 -6.30 11.25
CA ASP A 11 -1.79 -6.57 12.66
C ASP A 11 -0.74 -5.86 13.53
N TRP A 12 -1.05 -4.63 13.92
CA TRP A 12 -0.17 -3.82 14.77
C TRP A 12 0.05 -4.38 16.18
N LYS A 13 -0.63 -5.47 16.58
CA LYS A 13 -0.30 -6.20 17.82
C LYS A 13 0.98 -7.03 17.68
N ARG A 14 1.40 -7.36 16.44
CA ARG A 14 2.65 -8.05 16.11
C ARG A 14 3.39 -7.26 15.02
N PRO A 15 3.94 -6.08 15.33
CA PRO A 15 4.61 -5.26 14.32
C PRO A 15 5.90 -5.94 13.82
N PRO A 16 6.28 -5.75 12.54
CA PRO A 16 7.53 -6.27 11.98
C PRO A 16 8.73 -5.40 12.41
N VAL A 17 9.14 -5.56 13.66
CA VAL A 17 10.16 -4.73 14.30
C VAL A 17 11.48 -4.74 13.51
N ILE A 18 11.95 -5.91 13.04
CA ILE A 18 13.22 -6.01 12.31
C ILE A 18 13.11 -5.31 10.96
N THR A 19 12.01 -5.52 10.24
CA THR A 19 11.77 -4.87 8.95
C THR A 19 11.80 -3.35 9.09
N LEU A 20 11.11 -2.81 10.11
CA LEU A 20 11.11 -1.37 10.39
C LEU A 20 12.48 -0.85 10.81
N LEU A 21 13.25 -1.62 11.61
CA LEU A 21 14.61 -1.26 12.00
C LEU A 21 15.55 -1.24 10.80
N LEU A 22 15.45 -2.21 9.88
CA LEU A 22 16.22 -2.21 8.64
C LEU A 22 15.86 -1.00 7.78
N ILE A 23 14.57 -0.66 7.65
CA ILE A 23 14.14 0.54 6.91
C ILE A 23 14.73 1.80 7.53
N LEU A 24 14.63 1.93 8.86
CA LEU A 24 15.18 3.08 9.59
C LEU A 24 16.70 3.18 9.41
N LEU A 25 17.43 2.07 9.52
CA LEU A 25 18.88 2.01 9.35
C LEU A 25 19.29 2.46 7.95
N ASN A 26 18.67 1.92 6.90
CA ASN A 26 18.94 2.31 5.52
C ASN A 26 18.66 3.79 5.27
N THR A 27 17.54 4.29 5.81
CA THR A 27 17.15 5.71 5.71
C THR A 27 18.16 6.61 6.42
N LEU A 28 18.59 6.23 7.62
CA LEU A 28 19.59 6.99 8.38
C LEU A 28 20.94 7.01 7.67
N ILE A 29 21.40 5.87 7.14
CA ILE A 29 22.66 5.78 6.39
C ILE A 29 22.60 6.69 5.15
N TYR A 30 21.52 6.63 4.38
CA TYR A 30 21.36 7.46 3.19
C TYR A 30 21.41 8.96 3.52
N PHE A 31 20.57 9.44 4.42
CA PHE A 31 20.48 10.87 4.69
C PHE A 31 21.60 11.42 5.58
N ALA A 32 22.05 10.66 6.59
CA ALA A 32 23.03 11.17 7.55
C ALA A 32 24.47 10.86 7.16
N TYR A 33 24.74 9.73 6.52
CA TYR A 33 26.11 9.32 6.16
C TYR A 33 26.44 9.59 4.68
N GLN A 34 25.57 9.16 3.75
CA GLN A 34 25.77 9.39 2.31
C GLN A 34 25.51 10.85 1.90
N GLY A 35 24.74 11.61 2.69
CA GLY A 35 24.51 13.03 2.45
C GLY A 35 25.78 13.91 2.45
N GLY A 36 26.93 13.39 2.90
CA GLY A 36 28.23 14.06 2.81
C GLY A 36 29.10 13.60 1.63
N ASP A 37 28.61 12.74 0.74
CA ASP A 37 29.41 12.24 -0.38
C ASP A 37 29.71 13.29 -1.45
N ASP A 38 28.82 14.27 -1.67
CA ASP A 38 29.06 15.36 -2.62
C ASP A 38 30.31 16.17 -2.23
N GLU A 39 30.43 16.53 -0.94
CA GLU A 39 31.60 17.22 -0.40
C GLU A 39 32.86 16.34 -0.49
N ARG A 40 32.76 15.05 -0.14
CA ARG A 40 33.89 14.10 -0.27
C ARG A 40 34.35 13.96 -1.72
N GLN A 41 33.41 14.00 -2.67
CA GLN A 41 33.69 13.92 -4.09
C GLN A 41 34.41 15.18 -4.56
N GLU A 42 33.96 16.36 -4.16
CA GLU A 42 34.65 17.62 -4.45
C GLU A 42 36.08 17.61 -3.90
N ILE A 43 36.27 17.21 -2.64
CA ILE A 43 37.61 17.07 -2.03
C ILE A 43 38.51 16.13 -2.86
N ALA A 44 37.98 14.99 -3.30
CA ALA A 44 38.73 14.02 -4.09
C ALA A 44 39.12 14.57 -5.48
N VAL A 45 38.19 15.25 -6.16
CA VAL A 45 38.44 15.88 -7.46
C VAL A 45 39.43 17.04 -7.33
N HIS A 46 39.34 17.83 -6.26
CA HIS A 46 40.31 18.89 -5.97
C HIS A 46 41.70 18.34 -5.73
N ALA A 47 41.84 17.32 -4.87
CA ALA A 47 43.12 16.64 -4.65
C ALA A 47 43.73 16.11 -5.96
N TYR A 48 42.89 15.59 -6.87
CA TYR A 48 43.33 15.12 -8.18
C TYR A 48 43.82 16.24 -9.10
N LEU A 49 43.08 17.35 -9.18
CA LEU A 49 43.41 18.50 -10.01
C LEU A 49 44.63 19.27 -9.49
N ASP A 50 44.70 19.50 -8.18
CA ASP A 50 45.79 20.23 -7.52
C ASP A 50 47.11 19.45 -7.58
N GLY A 51 47.05 18.11 -7.59
CA GLY A 51 48.18 17.23 -7.85
C GLY A 51 48.70 17.28 -9.31
N GLY A 52 48.04 18.03 -10.20
CA GLY A 52 48.40 18.14 -11.62
C GLY A 52 48.17 16.85 -12.42
N LEU A 53 47.42 15.89 -11.89
CA LEU A 53 47.25 14.55 -12.46
C LEU A 53 46.52 14.58 -13.80
N LEU A 54 45.53 15.46 -13.96
CA LEU A 54 44.77 15.58 -15.20
C LEU A 54 45.67 15.83 -16.42
N ASN A 55 46.73 16.61 -16.28
CA ASN A 55 47.63 16.91 -17.40
C ASN A 55 48.48 15.69 -17.80
N ARG A 56 48.74 14.77 -16.85
CA ARG A 56 49.53 13.55 -17.07
C ARG A 56 48.67 12.40 -17.57
N GLU A 57 47.48 12.25 -17.00
CA GLU A 57 46.66 11.06 -17.15
C GLU A 57 45.59 11.19 -18.24
N ARG A 58 45.23 12.41 -18.67
CA ARG A 58 44.17 12.62 -19.67
C ARG A 58 44.35 11.76 -20.91
N THR A 59 45.50 11.83 -21.57
CA THR A 59 45.74 11.09 -22.82
C THR A 59 45.71 9.59 -22.58
N LEU A 60 46.33 9.12 -21.49
CA LEU A 60 46.36 7.71 -21.11
C LEU A 60 44.94 7.19 -20.87
N PHE A 61 44.12 7.95 -20.15
CA PHE A 61 42.75 7.60 -19.87
C PHE A 61 41.89 7.62 -21.13
N THR A 62 41.95 8.69 -21.93
CA THR A 62 41.14 8.78 -23.16
C THR A 62 41.46 7.62 -24.10
N GLU A 63 42.72 7.26 -24.28
CA GLU A 63 43.12 6.12 -25.10
C GLU A 63 42.59 4.79 -24.54
N ASP A 64 42.81 4.52 -23.26
CA ASP A 64 42.36 3.30 -22.57
C ASP A 64 40.83 3.18 -22.55
N PHE A 65 40.13 4.23 -22.13
CA PHE A 65 38.68 4.28 -22.05
C PHE A 65 38.01 4.17 -23.42
N SER A 66 38.54 4.83 -24.45
CA SER A 66 38.02 4.70 -25.83
C SER A 66 38.15 3.27 -26.35
N GLN A 67 39.26 2.58 -26.03
CA GLN A 67 39.49 1.20 -26.46
C GLN A 67 38.56 0.24 -25.72
N ARG A 68 38.49 0.33 -24.37
CA ARG A 68 37.65 -0.55 -23.56
C ARG A 68 36.15 -0.41 -23.83
N ARG A 69 35.70 0.81 -24.17
CA ARG A 69 34.29 1.12 -24.43
C ARG A 69 33.90 1.11 -25.90
N GLU A 70 34.85 0.84 -26.81
CA GLU A 70 34.65 0.87 -28.27
C GLU A 70 33.96 2.16 -28.74
N LEU A 71 34.42 3.32 -28.22
CA LEU A 71 33.77 4.61 -28.49
C LEU A 71 33.84 4.98 -29.98
N ASP A 72 32.71 5.43 -30.52
CA ASP A 72 32.66 6.08 -31.83
C ASP A 72 33.31 7.47 -31.81
N GLN A 73 33.43 8.09 -32.98
CA GLN A 73 34.10 9.38 -33.12
C GLN A 73 33.38 10.48 -32.32
N ASP A 74 32.04 10.53 -32.38
CA ASP A 74 31.23 11.54 -31.70
C ASP A 74 31.38 11.43 -30.16
N SER A 75 31.36 10.22 -29.62
CA SER A 75 31.57 9.97 -28.18
C SER A 75 32.97 10.36 -27.73
N ARG A 76 33.96 10.22 -28.61
CA ARG A 76 35.35 10.60 -28.34
C ARG A 76 35.53 12.12 -28.34
N GLU A 77 34.90 12.81 -29.28
CA GLU A 77 34.87 14.28 -29.32
C GLU A 77 34.16 14.84 -28.07
N TYR A 78 33.08 14.20 -27.62
CA TYR A 78 32.42 14.54 -26.36
C TYR A 78 33.35 14.36 -25.15
N LEU A 79 34.07 13.23 -25.08
CA LEU A 79 35.03 12.93 -24.01
C LEU A 79 36.15 13.97 -23.93
N ASP A 80 36.70 14.38 -25.07
CA ASP A 80 37.75 15.39 -25.15
C ASP A 80 37.24 16.81 -24.83
N GLY A 81 35.96 17.08 -25.12
CA GLY A 81 35.28 18.36 -24.84
C GLY A 81 34.78 18.53 -23.40
N MET A 82 34.87 17.50 -22.55
CA MET A 82 34.38 17.58 -21.17
C MET A 82 35.07 18.64 -20.33
N ARG A 83 34.32 19.23 -19.37
CA ARG A 83 34.88 20.17 -18.39
C ARG A 83 35.97 19.46 -17.58
N ARG A 84 37.02 20.19 -17.20
CA ARG A 84 38.17 19.64 -16.46
C ARG A 84 37.75 18.90 -15.19
N GLN A 85 36.77 19.41 -14.45
CA GLN A 85 36.25 18.80 -13.22
C GLN A 85 35.52 17.48 -13.51
N ASP A 86 34.65 17.46 -14.54
CA ASP A 86 33.90 16.25 -14.91
C ASP A 86 34.84 15.14 -15.39
N LEU A 87 35.82 15.50 -16.23
CA LEU A 87 36.82 14.56 -16.71
C LEU A 87 37.72 14.06 -15.57
N ALA A 88 38.12 14.92 -14.64
CA ALA A 88 38.85 14.52 -13.45
C ALA A 88 38.04 13.54 -12.58
N ALA A 89 36.76 13.82 -12.35
CA ALA A 89 35.87 12.94 -11.62
C ALA A 89 35.74 11.58 -12.31
N LEU A 90 35.56 11.57 -13.63
CA LEU A 90 35.47 10.34 -14.43
C LEU A 90 36.74 9.49 -14.32
N ILE A 91 37.92 10.09 -14.55
CA ILE A 91 39.21 9.39 -14.46
C ILE A 91 39.44 8.84 -13.05
N LEU A 92 39.10 9.62 -12.03
CA LEU A 92 39.30 9.25 -10.65
C LEU A 92 38.39 8.08 -10.23
N HIS A 93 37.17 8.00 -10.77
CA HIS A 93 36.20 6.93 -10.44
C HIS A 93 36.39 5.66 -11.28
N ASP A 94 37.18 5.69 -12.35
CA ASP A 94 37.49 4.50 -13.15
C ASP A 94 38.57 3.64 -12.46
N LEU A 95 38.11 2.66 -11.69
CA LEU A 95 38.97 1.73 -10.94
C LEU A 95 39.71 0.74 -11.84
N GLU A 96 39.20 0.47 -13.05
CA GLU A 96 39.89 -0.38 -14.02
C GLU A 96 41.10 0.35 -14.60
N PHE A 97 40.92 1.63 -14.95
CA PHE A 97 42.02 2.50 -15.33
C PHE A 97 43.03 2.67 -14.18
N GLU A 98 42.57 2.87 -12.94
CA GLU A 98 43.43 2.90 -11.74
C GLU A 98 44.31 1.65 -11.66
N HIS A 99 43.70 0.47 -11.79
CA HIS A 99 44.39 -0.81 -11.74
C HIS A 99 45.45 -0.96 -12.84
N GLY A 100 45.11 -0.54 -14.07
CA GLY A 100 46.04 -0.53 -15.20
C GLY A 100 47.19 0.46 -15.01
N LEU A 101 46.88 1.68 -14.54
CA LEU A 101 47.86 2.73 -14.27
C LEU A 101 48.92 2.27 -13.27
N HIS A 102 48.50 1.63 -12.18
CA HIS A 102 49.39 1.09 -11.14
C HIS A 102 50.34 -0.01 -11.62
N GLN A 103 50.11 -0.58 -12.81
CA GLN A 103 50.97 -1.59 -13.40
C GLN A 103 52.00 -1.03 -14.39
N ARG A 104 51.84 0.22 -14.82
CA ARG A 104 52.74 0.80 -15.81
C ARG A 104 54.13 1.09 -15.23
N ALA A 105 55.15 0.88 -16.05
CA ALA A 105 56.54 1.08 -15.66
C ALA A 105 56.89 2.56 -15.42
N ASP A 106 56.34 3.46 -16.24
CA ASP A 106 56.51 4.91 -16.10
C ASP A 106 55.88 5.45 -14.81
N TYR A 107 54.67 5.00 -14.47
CA TYR A 107 54.02 5.32 -13.19
C TYR A 107 54.85 4.84 -11.99
N ARG A 108 55.29 3.58 -12.00
CA ARG A 108 56.10 2.99 -10.92
C ARG A 108 57.46 3.64 -10.74
N ALA A 109 58.02 4.24 -11.79
CA ALA A 109 59.29 4.94 -11.75
C ALA A 109 59.17 6.38 -11.21
N ASP A 110 57.98 6.98 -11.21
CA ASP A 110 57.75 8.36 -10.76
C ASP A 110 57.09 8.41 -9.36
N SER A 111 57.90 8.66 -8.33
CA SER A 111 57.42 8.77 -6.95
C SER A 111 56.54 10.01 -6.70
N THR A 112 56.72 11.09 -7.47
CA THR A 112 55.91 12.30 -7.34
C THR A 112 54.50 12.07 -7.88
N TRP A 113 54.39 11.34 -8.99
CA TRP A 113 53.12 10.92 -9.55
C TRP A 113 52.37 10.01 -8.58
N GLN A 114 53.05 8.99 -8.06
CA GLN A 114 52.48 8.06 -7.09
C GLN A 114 51.95 8.78 -5.85
N ALA A 115 52.72 9.72 -5.28
CA ALA A 115 52.29 10.45 -4.09
C ALA A 115 51.03 11.30 -4.35
N ALA A 116 50.98 12.04 -5.47
CA ALA A 116 49.83 12.86 -5.84
C ALA A 116 48.59 11.99 -6.11
N ARG A 117 48.75 10.87 -6.83
CA ARG A 117 47.66 9.94 -7.15
C ARG A 117 47.13 9.24 -5.89
N GLN A 118 48.01 8.77 -5.01
CA GLN A 118 47.62 8.17 -3.71
C GLN A 118 46.82 9.14 -2.84
N GLN A 119 47.15 10.44 -2.84
CA GLN A 119 46.38 11.44 -2.11
C GLN A 119 44.96 11.59 -2.66
N ALA A 120 44.81 11.66 -3.99
CA ALA A 120 43.51 11.75 -4.65
C ALA A 120 42.67 10.47 -4.44
N GLU A 121 43.29 9.29 -4.54
CA GLU A 121 42.65 8.01 -4.29
C GLU A 121 42.24 7.84 -2.83
N ALA A 122 43.09 8.27 -1.88
CA ALA A 122 42.75 8.23 -0.47
C ALA A 122 41.53 9.11 -0.15
N ALA A 123 41.41 10.28 -0.80
CA ALA A 123 40.22 11.13 -0.70
C ALA A 123 38.99 10.45 -1.33
N ARG A 124 39.11 9.93 -2.57
CA ARG A 124 38.02 9.17 -3.25
C ARG A 124 37.54 8.00 -2.40
N ASN A 125 38.46 7.24 -1.79
CA ASN A 125 38.14 6.06 -0.99
C ASN A 125 37.38 6.39 0.31
N GLN A 126 37.16 7.68 0.64
CA GLN A 126 36.27 8.08 1.72
C GLN A 126 34.79 8.15 1.30
N LEU A 127 34.49 8.19 0.00
CA LEU A 127 33.13 8.13 -0.52
C LEU A 127 32.44 6.86 -0.04
N SER A 128 31.15 6.96 0.32
CA SER A 128 30.43 5.82 0.90
C SER A 128 30.45 4.60 -0.03
N SER A 129 30.20 4.80 -1.32
CA SER A 129 30.23 3.76 -2.35
C SER A 129 31.61 3.13 -2.50
N MET A 130 32.68 3.90 -2.36
CA MET A 130 34.04 3.37 -2.52
C MET A 130 34.54 2.65 -1.26
N ARG A 131 34.10 3.11 -0.08
CA ARG A 131 34.52 2.56 1.21
C ARG A 131 33.73 1.31 1.60
N PHE A 132 32.42 1.36 1.39
CA PHE A 132 31.47 0.35 1.87
C PHE A 132 30.64 -0.26 0.74
N GLY A 133 30.80 0.18 -0.51
CA GLY A 133 30.24 -0.53 -1.66
C GLY A 133 31.03 -1.81 -1.97
N PHE A 134 30.39 -2.73 -2.69
CA PHE A 134 30.99 -4.01 -3.03
C PHE A 134 31.57 -3.93 -4.44
N ILE A 135 32.88 -4.07 -4.55
CA ILE A 135 33.61 -4.08 -5.82
C ILE A 135 34.13 -5.52 -6.04
N PRO A 136 33.57 -6.28 -6.98
CA PRO A 136 33.97 -7.67 -7.22
C PRO A 136 35.47 -7.86 -7.46
N ALA A 137 36.08 -7.02 -8.31
CA ALA A 137 37.51 -7.10 -8.58
C ALA A 137 38.40 -6.77 -7.36
N ARG A 138 37.82 -6.11 -6.34
CA ARG A 138 38.48 -5.69 -5.10
C ARG A 138 37.66 -6.15 -3.90
N PHE A 139 37.65 -7.47 -3.68
CA PHE A 139 36.88 -8.09 -2.60
C PHE A 139 37.25 -7.52 -1.22
N THR A 140 36.27 -7.00 -0.51
CA THR A 140 36.40 -6.54 0.89
C THR A 140 35.22 -7.06 1.72
N VAL A 141 35.48 -7.35 3.00
CA VAL A 141 34.42 -7.79 3.93
C VAL A 141 33.49 -6.61 4.24
N GLU A 142 34.05 -5.41 4.36
CA GLU A 142 33.33 -4.17 4.56
C GLU A 142 32.36 -3.91 3.40
N GLY A 143 32.79 -4.09 2.15
CA GLY A 143 31.92 -3.98 0.98
C GLY A 143 30.82 -5.05 0.97
N LEU A 144 31.15 -6.28 1.35
CA LEU A 144 30.23 -7.42 1.35
C LEU A 144 28.98 -7.18 2.19
N PHE A 145 29.13 -6.50 3.34
CA PHE A 145 28.03 -6.15 4.24
C PHE A 145 27.55 -4.70 4.06
N GLY A 146 28.47 -3.76 3.91
CA GLY A 146 28.18 -2.33 3.83
C GLY A 146 27.31 -1.99 2.63
N ALA A 147 27.55 -2.63 1.49
CA ALA A 147 26.83 -2.34 0.25
C ALA A 147 25.33 -2.63 0.36
N MET A 148 24.95 -3.56 1.25
CA MET A 148 23.55 -3.88 1.53
C MET A 148 22.76 -2.69 2.09
N PHE A 149 23.43 -1.68 2.62
CA PHE A 149 22.81 -0.54 3.29
C PHE A 149 22.98 0.80 2.57
N LEU A 150 23.76 0.84 1.50
CA LEU A 150 24.00 2.02 0.69
C LEU A 150 23.02 2.10 -0.47
N HIS A 151 22.68 3.31 -0.90
CA HIS A 151 21.81 3.54 -2.06
C HIS A 151 22.36 4.63 -2.97
N GLY A 152 22.29 4.39 -4.29
CA GLY A 152 22.83 5.33 -5.29
C GLY A 152 21.93 6.53 -5.59
N SER A 153 20.64 6.47 -5.22
CA SER A 153 19.70 7.59 -5.37
C SER A 153 18.52 7.47 -4.41
N PHE A 154 17.72 8.53 -4.33
CA PHE A 154 16.53 8.56 -3.49
C PHE A 154 15.46 7.59 -4.00
N GLU A 155 15.25 7.50 -5.31
CA GLU A 155 14.31 6.56 -5.93
C GLU A 155 14.73 5.11 -5.67
N HIS A 156 16.04 4.84 -5.69
CA HIS A 156 16.58 3.53 -5.36
C HIS A 156 16.30 3.16 -3.89
N LEU A 157 16.53 4.08 -2.95
CA LEU A 157 16.16 3.89 -1.54
C LEU A 157 14.65 3.63 -1.40
N LEU A 158 13.82 4.52 -1.95
CA LEU A 158 12.36 4.43 -1.83
C LEU A 158 11.83 3.09 -2.36
N GLY A 159 12.32 2.65 -3.52
CA GLY A 159 11.98 1.36 -4.10
C GLY A 159 12.35 0.20 -3.19
N ASN A 160 13.58 0.17 -2.68
CA ASN A 160 14.05 -0.87 -1.78
C ASN A 160 13.23 -0.91 -0.49
N MET A 161 12.94 0.25 0.12
CA MET A 161 12.18 0.30 1.38
C MET A 161 10.74 -0.15 1.19
N LEU A 162 10.10 0.16 0.05
CA LEU A 162 8.76 -0.31 -0.27
C LEU A 162 8.73 -1.85 -0.36
N PHE A 163 9.65 -2.46 -1.10
CA PHE A 163 9.71 -3.92 -1.23
C PHE A 163 10.12 -4.60 0.07
N LEU A 164 11.09 -4.03 0.79
CA LEU A 164 11.49 -4.50 2.11
C LEU A 164 10.30 -4.49 3.08
N PHE A 165 9.48 -3.44 3.07
CA PHE A 165 8.28 -3.37 3.91
C PHE A 165 7.27 -4.46 3.54
N ILE A 166 6.95 -4.61 2.26
CA ILE A 166 5.92 -5.55 1.78
C ILE A 166 6.33 -7.00 2.08
N PHE A 167 7.53 -7.41 1.68
CA PHE A 167 8.00 -8.77 1.88
C PHE A 167 8.46 -9.04 3.30
N GLY A 168 9.18 -8.09 3.90
CA GLY A 168 9.68 -8.18 5.25
C GLY A 168 8.56 -8.32 6.26
N PHE A 169 7.46 -7.56 6.12
CA PHE A 169 6.29 -7.69 6.99
C PHE A 169 5.77 -9.14 7.03
N ALA A 170 5.48 -9.71 5.86
CA ALA A 170 4.91 -11.05 5.78
C ALA A 170 5.88 -12.13 6.26
N LEU A 171 7.16 -12.01 5.90
CA LEU A 171 8.20 -13.00 6.24
C LEU A 171 8.62 -12.94 7.70
N GLU A 172 8.73 -11.74 8.29
CA GLU A 172 9.08 -11.60 9.71
C GLU A 172 8.01 -12.21 10.61
N ILE A 173 6.73 -12.05 10.25
CA ILE A 173 5.63 -12.69 10.97
C ILE A 173 5.65 -14.21 10.77
N ALA A 174 5.87 -14.67 9.52
CA ALA A 174 5.84 -16.10 9.20
C ALA A 174 7.03 -16.89 9.78
N LEU A 175 8.24 -16.30 9.78
CA LEU A 175 9.50 -16.96 10.16
C LEU A 175 10.00 -16.57 11.56
N GLY A 176 9.49 -15.48 12.12
CA GLY A 176 9.99 -14.89 13.35
C GLY A 176 11.23 -14.02 13.15
N ARG A 177 11.43 -13.09 14.08
CA ARG A 177 12.40 -11.98 13.99
C ARG A 177 13.85 -12.41 13.73
N ALA A 178 14.37 -13.33 14.54
CA ALA A 178 15.78 -13.72 14.49
C ALA A 178 16.12 -14.47 13.20
N LEU A 179 15.26 -15.40 12.78
CA LEU A 179 15.46 -16.16 11.56
C LEU A 179 15.30 -15.27 10.32
N TYR A 180 14.30 -14.39 10.31
CA TYR A 180 14.13 -13.39 9.25
C TYR A 180 15.38 -12.52 9.07
N LEU A 181 15.94 -11.97 10.16
CA LEU A 181 17.16 -11.16 10.09
C LEU A 181 18.35 -11.96 9.55
N GLY A 182 18.56 -13.17 10.07
CA GLY A 182 19.66 -14.03 9.64
C GLY A 182 19.58 -14.40 8.17
N LEU A 183 18.37 -14.71 7.68
CA LEU A 183 18.13 -15.02 6.28
C LEU A 183 18.29 -13.79 5.37
N TYR A 184 17.83 -12.60 5.81
CA TYR A 184 18.04 -11.34 5.08
C TYR A 184 19.54 -11.06 4.87
N LEU A 185 20.34 -11.16 5.93
CA LEU A 185 21.80 -10.97 5.86
C LEU A 185 22.47 -12.04 4.99
N LEU A 186 22.09 -13.31 5.16
CA LEU A 186 22.60 -14.42 4.34
C LEU A 186 22.34 -14.20 2.85
N SER A 187 21.14 -13.76 2.49
CA SER A 187 20.80 -13.49 1.09
C SER A 187 21.59 -12.33 0.50
N GLY A 188 21.84 -11.26 1.25
CA GLY A 188 22.69 -10.15 0.79
C GLY A 188 24.15 -10.57 0.58
N VAL A 189 24.70 -11.37 1.51
CA VAL A 189 26.05 -11.93 1.36
C VAL A 189 26.12 -12.87 0.16
N ALA A 190 25.18 -13.81 0.01
CA ALA A 190 25.15 -14.74 -1.11
C ALA A 190 24.97 -14.04 -2.46
N SER A 191 24.21 -12.93 -2.49
CA SER A 191 24.06 -12.05 -3.64
C SER A 191 25.42 -11.51 -4.11
N HIS A 192 26.18 -10.87 -3.22
CA HIS A 192 27.51 -10.35 -3.54
C HIS A 192 28.53 -11.45 -3.88
N LEU A 193 28.49 -12.59 -3.18
CA LEU A 193 29.37 -13.72 -3.47
C LEU A 193 29.13 -14.31 -4.86
N LEU A 194 27.87 -14.42 -5.29
CA LEU A 194 27.58 -14.90 -6.65
C LEU A 194 28.07 -13.90 -7.70
N TRP A 195 27.84 -12.60 -7.48
CA TRP A 195 28.34 -11.57 -8.40
C TRP A 195 29.87 -11.63 -8.52
N TRP A 196 30.58 -11.71 -7.40
CA TRP A 196 32.04 -11.86 -7.38
C TRP A 196 32.55 -13.08 -8.13
N ALA A 197 31.88 -14.22 -7.99
CA ALA A 197 32.30 -15.46 -8.63
C ALA A 197 32.08 -15.45 -10.16
N VAL A 198 31.11 -14.69 -10.65
CA VAL A 198 30.68 -14.72 -12.06
C VAL A 198 31.23 -13.54 -12.87
N ASP A 199 31.30 -12.36 -12.26
CA ASP A 199 31.58 -11.10 -12.96
C ASP A 199 32.47 -10.18 -12.09
N PRO A 200 33.79 -10.44 -12.03
CA PRO A 200 34.74 -9.71 -11.20
C PRO A 200 35.08 -8.32 -11.79
N VAL A 201 34.08 -7.46 -11.94
CA VAL A 201 34.22 -6.11 -12.50
C VAL A 201 34.75 -5.09 -11.48
N TRP A 202 35.34 -4.01 -12.01
CA TRP A 202 35.88 -2.87 -11.26
C TRP A 202 34.83 -1.79 -10.98
N VAL A 203 33.57 -2.18 -10.77
CA VAL A 203 32.45 -1.27 -10.51
C VAL A 203 31.93 -1.48 -9.10
N SER A 204 31.72 -0.39 -8.36
CA SER A 204 31.13 -0.43 -7.03
C SER A 204 29.62 -0.66 -7.11
N GLY A 205 29.15 -1.78 -6.57
CA GLY A 205 27.73 -2.04 -6.34
C GLY A 205 27.26 -1.55 -4.97
N VAL A 206 26.07 -0.95 -4.94
CA VAL A 206 25.36 -0.55 -3.72
C VAL A 206 23.89 -0.93 -3.83
N GLY A 207 23.26 -1.26 -2.72
CA GLY A 207 21.82 -1.48 -2.64
C GLY A 207 21.42 -2.67 -1.78
N ALA A 208 20.33 -2.50 -1.03
CA ALA A 208 19.63 -3.59 -0.35
C ALA A 208 18.98 -4.61 -1.31
N SER A 209 18.95 -4.32 -2.62
CA SER A 209 18.19 -5.06 -3.62
C SER A 209 18.55 -6.55 -3.67
N GLY A 210 19.82 -6.92 -3.50
CA GLY A 210 20.22 -8.34 -3.47
C GLY A 210 19.61 -9.12 -2.30
N ALA A 211 19.60 -8.52 -1.11
CA ALA A 211 18.95 -9.11 0.06
C ALA A 211 17.42 -9.16 -0.09
N ILE A 212 16.83 -8.12 -0.70
CA ILE A 212 15.39 -8.07 -1.01
C ILE A 212 15.00 -9.14 -2.05
N SER A 213 15.82 -9.37 -3.09
CA SER A 213 15.63 -10.50 -4.01
C SER A 213 15.63 -11.83 -3.25
N GLY A 214 16.46 -11.95 -2.21
CA GLY A 214 16.41 -13.06 -1.29
C GLY A 214 15.10 -13.18 -0.52
N LEU A 215 14.55 -12.07 -0.01
CA LEU A 215 13.21 -12.08 0.59
C LEU A 215 12.16 -12.60 -0.39
N MET A 216 12.25 -12.24 -1.67
CA MET A 216 11.34 -12.79 -2.69
C MET A 216 11.52 -14.30 -2.85
N GLY A 217 12.77 -14.78 -2.88
CA GLY A 217 13.08 -16.22 -2.87
C GLY A 217 12.47 -16.94 -1.66
N MET A 218 12.64 -16.36 -0.46
CA MET A 218 12.04 -16.86 0.78
C MET A 218 10.52 -16.88 0.68
N TYR A 219 9.91 -15.82 0.16
CA TYR A 219 8.47 -15.72 -0.04
C TYR A 219 7.95 -16.87 -0.92
N ILE A 220 8.67 -17.22 -1.98
CA ILE A 220 8.34 -18.39 -2.82
C ILE A 220 8.53 -19.70 -2.05
N GLY A 221 9.57 -19.83 -1.23
CA GLY A 221 9.76 -20.99 -0.35
C GLY A 221 8.66 -21.15 0.71
N VAL A 222 8.12 -20.03 1.21
CA VAL A 222 7.05 -20.00 2.23
C VAL A 222 5.67 -20.22 1.60
N TYR A 223 5.36 -19.60 0.46
CA TYR A 223 4.02 -19.63 -0.12
C TYR A 223 3.85 -20.63 -1.26
N GLY A 224 4.93 -20.99 -1.97
CA GLY A 224 4.92 -21.95 -3.06
C GLY A 224 3.89 -21.63 -4.14
N LEU A 225 3.01 -22.60 -4.44
CA LEU A 225 1.92 -22.46 -5.41
C LEU A 225 0.60 -21.93 -4.80
N ARG A 226 0.61 -21.50 -3.53
CA ARG A 226 -0.60 -20.97 -2.89
C ARG A 226 -1.07 -19.72 -3.62
N LYS A 227 -2.39 -19.62 -3.84
CA LYS A 227 -3.02 -18.45 -4.46
C LYS A 227 -3.19 -17.37 -3.39
N ILE A 228 -2.47 -16.27 -3.58
CA ILE A 228 -2.47 -15.12 -2.70
C ILE A 228 -3.24 -13.97 -3.35
N ASN A 229 -3.73 -13.03 -2.54
CA ASN A 229 -4.31 -11.80 -3.07
C ASN A 229 -3.19 -10.86 -3.49
N PHE A 230 -3.30 -10.32 -4.70
CA PHE A 230 -2.47 -9.22 -5.19
C PHE A 230 -3.33 -7.97 -5.30
N PHE A 231 -2.90 -6.90 -4.66
CA PHE A 231 -3.39 -5.56 -4.96
C PHE A 231 -2.72 -5.08 -6.24
N TYR A 232 -3.50 -4.48 -7.15
CA TYR A 232 -2.95 -3.82 -8.31
C TYR A 232 -3.46 -2.39 -8.42
N TRP A 233 -2.57 -1.50 -8.86
CA TRP A 233 -2.85 -0.12 -9.19
C TRP A 233 -2.30 0.22 -10.57
N LEU A 234 -3.23 0.46 -11.50
CA LEU A 234 -2.98 0.83 -12.88
C LEU A 234 -3.73 2.13 -13.20
N GLY A 235 -3.30 3.24 -12.58
CA GLY A 235 -3.91 4.56 -12.75
C GLY A 235 -5.30 4.64 -12.14
N PRO A 236 -6.38 4.88 -12.92
CA PRO A 236 -7.75 4.90 -12.40
C PRO A 236 -8.27 3.50 -12.02
N LEU A 237 -7.63 2.43 -12.51
CA LEU A 237 -8.03 1.06 -12.22
C LEU A 237 -7.25 0.53 -11.01
N PHE A 238 -7.97 0.24 -9.93
CA PHE A 238 -7.43 -0.39 -8.73
C PHE A 238 -8.31 -1.57 -8.32
N GLY A 239 -7.70 -2.62 -7.78
CA GLY A 239 -8.45 -3.79 -7.34
C GLY A 239 -7.56 -4.87 -6.76
N TYR A 240 -8.17 -6.04 -6.58
CA TYR A 240 -7.48 -7.24 -6.09
C TYR A 240 -7.73 -8.39 -7.04
N PHE A 241 -6.70 -9.22 -7.29
CA PHE A 241 -6.85 -10.50 -7.98
C PHE A 241 -6.13 -11.60 -7.20
N LYS A 242 -6.55 -12.85 -7.39
CA LYS A 242 -5.87 -14.02 -6.80
C LYS A 242 -4.99 -14.70 -7.84
N ALA A 243 -3.70 -14.82 -7.54
CA ALA A 243 -2.77 -15.58 -8.36
C ALA A 243 -1.79 -16.36 -7.47
N PRO A 244 -1.13 -17.41 -7.99
CA PRO A 244 -0.05 -18.08 -7.26
C PRO A 244 1.02 -17.09 -6.81
N ALA A 245 1.57 -17.23 -5.60
CA ALA A 245 2.65 -16.38 -5.09
C ALA A 245 3.83 -16.27 -6.07
N LEU A 246 4.10 -17.34 -6.83
CA LEU A 246 5.11 -17.39 -7.89
C LEU A 246 4.95 -16.29 -8.97
N TRP A 247 3.75 -15.76 -9.18
CA TRP A 247 3.49 -14.68 -10.15
C TRP A 247 4.17 -13.36 -9.79
N ILE A 248 4.69 -13.23 -8.57
CA ILE A 248 5.54 -12.10 -8.23
C ILE A 248 6.86 -12.11 -8.99
N LEU A 249 7.35 -13.29 -9.41
CA LEU A 249 8.59 -13.42 -10.18
C LEU A 249 8.47 -12.79 -11.57
N PRO A 250 7.51 -13.15 -12.45
CA PRO A 250 7.41 -12.52 -13.77
C PRO A 250 7.13 -11.03 -13.74
N VAL A 251 6.38 -10.53 -12.75
CA VAL A 251 6.06 -9.09 -12.66
C VAL A 251 7.29 -8.28 -12.27
N TRP A 252 8.10 -8.80 -11.34
CA TRP A 252 9.32 -8.13 -10.89
C TRP A 252 10.49 -8.37 -11.86
N MET A 253 10.76 -9.64 -12.23
CA MET A 253 11.78 -9.99 -13.23
C MET A 253 11.46 -9.41 -14.60
N GLY A 254 10.18 -9.24 -14.96
CA GLY A 254 9.78 -8.59 -16.21
C GLY A 254 10.11 -7.10 -16.24
N LYS A 255 10.04 -6.41 -15.09
CA LYS A 255 10.50 -5.02 -14.97
C LYS A 255 12.03 -4.94 -15.07
N GLU A 256 12.74 -5.84 -14.39
CA GLU A 256 14.21 -5.93 -14.45
C GLU A 256 14.71 -6.29 -15.87
N LEU A 257 14.06 -7.26 -16.52
CA LEU A 257 14.35 -7.67 -17.90
C LEU A 257 14.00 -6.56 -18.91
N TYR A 258 12.94 -5.80 -18.68
CA TYR A 258 12.61 -4.64 -19.50
C TYR A 258 13.65 -3.52 -19.37
N GLY A 259 14.17 -3.28 -18.16
CA GLY A 259 15.31 -2.38 -17.92
C GLY A 259 16.60 -2.86 -18.59
N LEU A 260 16.85 -4.17 -18.60
CA LEU A 260 17.98 -4.79 -19.33
C LEU A 260 17.89 -4.55 -20.84
N LEU A 261 16.71 -4.75 -21.43
CA LEU A 261 16.49 -4.64 -22.87
C LEU A 261 16.53 -3.19 -23.40
N LEU A 262 16.30 -2.21 -22.53
CA LEU A 262 16.39 -0.78 -22.86
C LEU A 262 17.75 -0.16 -22.54
N ALA A 263 18.69 -0.92 -21.94
CA ALA A 263 20.00 -0.43 -21.50
C ALA A 263 19.95 0.80 -20.55
N GLU A 264 18.84 0.99 -19.84
CA GLU A 264 18.60 2.16 -18.97
C GLU A 264 18.99 1.93 -17.50
N GLY A 265 19.54 0.76 -17.13
CA GLY A 265 19.72 0.36 -15.72
C GLY A 265 21.12 -0.11 -15.33
N ASN A 266 21.71 0.51 -14.30
CA ASN A 266 22.85 0.01 -13.51
C ASN A 266 22.46 -1.17 -12.59
N THR A 267 21.55 -2.04 -13.02
CA THR A 267 21.04 -3.13 -12.16
C THR A 267 21.85 -4.40 -12.34
N ASN A 268 22.26 -4.99 -11.22
CA ASN A 268 23.09 -6.19 -11.22
C ASN A 268 22.28 -7.48 -11.11
N TYR A 269 22.08 -8.13 -12.26
CA TYR A 269 21.28 -9.36 -12.37
C TYR A 269 21.89 -10.57 -11.65
N TYR A 270 23.23 -10.71 -11.65
CA TYR A 270 23.90 -11.82 -10.96
C TYR A 270 23.74 -11.69 -9.45
N ALA A 271 23.87 -10.48 -8.92
CA ALA A 271 23.61 -10.22 -7.51
C ALA A 271 22.15 -10.59 -7.15
N HIS A 272 21.17 -10.14 -7.93
CA HIS A 272 19.75 -10.43 -7.67
C HIS A 272 19.45 -11.94 -7.73
N LEU A 273 20.00 -12.64 -8.71
CA LEU A 273 19.87 -14.10 -8.83
C LEU A 273 20.45 -14.82 -7.60
N GLY A 274 21.63 -14.40 -7.13
CA GLY A 274 22.29 -15.00 -5.97
C GLY A 274 21.48 -14.83 -4.69
N GLY A 275 20.94 -13.63 -4.48
CA GLY A 275 20.03 -13.35 -3.37
C GLY A 275 18.79 -14.24 -3.42
N LEU A 276 18.09 -14.24 -4.56
CA LEU A 276 16.86 -15.00 -4.80
C LEU A 276 17.06 -16.50 -4.57
N ALA A 277 18.09 -17.08 -5.19
CA ALA A 277 18.39 -18.50 -5.06
C ALA A 277 18.73 -18.86 -3.61
N ALA A 278 19.57 -18.07 -2.94
CA ALA A 278 19.91 -18.30 -1.54
C ALA A 278 18.70 -18.22 -0.61
N GLY A 279 17.87 -17.19 -0.76
CA GLY A 279 16.66 -17.04 0.05
C GLY A 279 15.65 -18.16 -0.16
N PHE A 280 15.44 -18.58 -1.42
CA PHE A 280 14.59 -19.71 -1.75
C PHE A 280 15.11 -21.01 -1.12
N LEU A 281 16.37 -21.35 -1.37
CA LEU A 281 16.97 -22.61 -0.89
C LEU A 281 17.04 -22.67 0.64
N ALA A 282 17.37 -21.55 1.29
CA ALA A 282 17.47 -21.45 2.75
C ALA A 282 16.13 -21.65 3.47
N VAL A 283 15.01 -21.40 2.79
CA VAL A 283 13.66 -21.67 3.32
C VAL A 283 13.15 -23.04 2.87
N TRP A 284 13.30 -23.34 1.58
CA TRP A 284 12.72 -24.54 0.96
C TRP A 284 13.36 -25.83 1.48
N LEU A 285 14.69 -25.90 1.59
CA LEU A 285 15.37 -27.12 2.04
C LEU A 285 15.01 -27.49 3.49
N PRO A 286 15.08 -26.58 4.49
CA PRO A 286 14.69 -26.92 5.86
C PRO A 286 13.20 -27.23 6.00
N ARG A 287 12.35 -26.67 5.12
CA ARG A 287 10.92 -26.99 5.09
C ARG A 287 10.65 -28.41 4.62
N LEU A 288 11.35 -28.90 3.60
CA LEU A 288 11.21 -30.29 3.14
C LEU A 288 11.52 -31.29 4.25
N GLY A 289 12.49 -30.97 5.12
CA GLY A 289 12.87 -31.80 6.27
C GLY A 289 12.05 -31.57 7.54
N GLY A 290 11.00 -30.74 7.52
CA GLY A 290 10.19 -30.40 8.71
C GLY A 290 10.94 -29.63 9.81
N ARG A 291 12.12 -29.08 9.51
CA ARG A 291 13.00 -28.39 10.46
C ARG A 291 12.70 -26.89 10.60
N LEU A 292 11.87 -26.35 9.70
CA LEU A 292 11.48 -24.95 9.70
C LEU A 292 10.12 -24.77 10.38
N LYS A 293 10.11 -24.03 11.50
CA LYS A 293 8.87 -23.61 12.16
C LYS A 293 8.33 -22.38 11.43
N ILE A 294 7.23 -22.54 10.72
CA ILE A 294 6.49 -21.46 10.08
C ILE A 294 5.16 -21.28 10.82
N ASP A 295 4.71 -20.04 11.00
CA ASP A 295 3.37 -19.76 11.51
C ASP A 295 2.31 -20.13 10.45
N GLU A 296 1.98 -21.42 10.35
CA GLU A 296 0.96 -21.92 9.42
C GLU A 296 -0.43 -21.33 9.75
N ALA A 297 -0.69 -20.93 11.00
CA ALA A 297 -1.95 -20.27 11.35
C ALA A 297 -2.06 -18.87 10.73
N TYR A 298 -0.94 -18.13 10.61
CA TYR A 298 -0.88 -16.91 9.81
C TYR A 298 -1.06 -17.19 8.32
N LEU A 299 -0.36 -18.19 7.77
CA LEU A 299 -0.44 -18.51 6.34
C LEU A 299 -1.82 -19.04 5.89
N HIS A 300 -2.58 -19.64 6.81
CA HIS A 300 -3.93 -20.17 6.56
C HIS A 300 -5.04 -19.25 7.05
N LYS A 301 -4.73 -18.03 7.49
CA LYS A 301 -5.71 -17.07 7.99
C LYS A 301 -6.57 -16.55 6.84
N GLU A 302 -7.55 -17.33 6.39
CA GLU A 302 -8.55 -16.80 5.46
C GLU A 302 -9.22 -15.58 6.09
N ASP A 303 -9.39 -14.51 5.30
CA ASP A 303 -10.22 -13.37 5.71
C ASP A 303 -11.59 -13.94 6.14
N PRO A 304 -12.01 -13.79 7.41
CA PRO A 304 -13.26 -14.36 7.90
C PRO A 304 -14.47 -13.86 7.12
N ASP A 305 -14.34 -12.70 6.45
CA ASP A 305 -15.35 -12.13 5.57
C ASP A 305 -15.23 -12.58 4.10
N ALA A 306 -14.24 -13.39 3.73
CA ALA A 306 -14.05 -13.86 2.36
C ALA A 306 -15.25 -14.66 1.82
N PRO A 307 -15.93 -15.54 2.59
CA PRO A 307 -17.16 -16.18 2.14
C PRO A 307 -18.26 -15.14 1.83
N PHE A 308 -18.45 -14.16 2.73
CA PHE A 308 -19.41 -13.09 2.55
C PHE A 308 -19.12 -12.24 1.30
N LYS A 309 -17.87 -11.81 1.11
CA LYS A 309 -17.43 -11.01 -0.04
C LYS A 309 -17.65 -11.74 -1.37
N ARG A 310 -17.38 -13.05 -1.42
CA ARG A 310 -17.65 -13.88 -2.62
C ARG A 310 -19.14 -13.90 -2.96
N GLU A 311 -19.98 -14.08 -1.94
CA GLU A 311 -21.42 -14.12 -2.12
C GLU A 311 -22.01 -12.77 -2.50
N LEU A 312 -21.49 -11.69 -1.92
CA LEU A 312 -21.87 -10.32 -2.27
C LEU A 312 -21.46 -9.98 -3.71
N ALA A 313 -20.25 -10.36 -4.13
CA ALA A 313 -19.79 -10.16 -5.51
C ALA A 313 -20.62 -10.96 -6.53
N ALA A 314 -21.00 -12.19 -6.18
CA ALA A 314 -21.91 -12.98 -7.01
C ALA A 314 -23.30 -12.34 -7.12
N LEU A 315 -23.79 -11.72 -6.04
CA LEU A 315 -25.03 -10.93 -6.06
C LEU A 315 -24.88 -9.68 -6.94
N ASP A 316 -23.79 -8.93 -6.79
CA ASP A 316 -23.49 -7.74 -7.60
C ASP A 316 -23.40 -8.10 -9.11
N GLN A 317 -22.84 -9.27 -9.45
CA GLN A 317 -22.80 -9.76 -10.83
C GLN A 317 -24.20 -10.03 -11.40
N LEU A 318 -25.10 -10.66 -10.62
CA LEU A 318 -26.50 -10.85 -11.03
C LEU A 318 -27.22 -9.51 -11.23
N ILE A 319 -26.99 -8.55 -10.33
CA ILE A 319 -27.57 -7.20 -10.44
C ILE A 319 -27.04 -6.48 -11.68
N GLY A 320 -25.73 -6.51 -11.92
CA GLY A 320 -25.10 -5.88 -13.09
C GLY A 320 -25.53 -6.48 -14.43
N GLN A 321 -25.92 -7.76 -14.45
CA GLN A 321 -26.51 -8.44 -15.60
C GLN A 321 -28.02 -8.23 -15.74
N PHE A 322 -28.64 -7.40 -14.88
CA PHE A 322 -30.09 -7.21 -14.78
C PHE A 322 -30.88 -8.49 -14.50
N ALA A 323 -30.23 -9.54 -13.98
CA ALA A 323 -30.85 -10.81 -13.61
C ALA A 323 -31.56 -10.72 -12.23
N LEU A 324 -32.48 -9.76 -12.10
CA LEU A 324 -33.08 -9.39 -10.81
C LEU A 324 -33.93 -10.51 -10.18
N ASP A 325 -34.53 -11.39 -10.98
CA ASP A 325 -35.25 -12.58 -10.48
C ASP A 325 -34.32 -13.52 -9.71
N GLN A 326 -33.14 -13.78 -10.27
CA GLN A 326 -32.14 -14.65 -9.65
C GLN A 326 -31.54 -13.97 -8.40
N ALA A 327 -31.26 -12.67 -8.47
CA ALA A 327 -30.78 -11.90 -7.33
C ALA A 327 -31.78 -11.92 -6.17
N ALA A 328 -33.07 -11.72 -6.46
CA ALA A 328 -34.14 -11.76 -5.46
C ALA A 328 -34.31 -13.15 -4.83
N ALA A 329 -34.25 -14.21 -5.64
CA ALA A 329 -34.36 -15.60 -5.16
C ALA A 329 -33.25 -15.99 -4.17
N ARG A 330 -32.04 -15.42 -4.32
CA ARG A 330 -30.91 -15.64 -3.40
C ARG A 330 -30.99 -14.82 -2.12
N GLY A 331 -31.75 -13.73 -2.11
CA GLY A 331 -31.83 -12.78 -1.01
C GLY A 331 -32.15 -13.41 0.36
N PRO A 332 -33.20 -14.24 0.50
CA PRO A 332 -33.55 -14.83 1.79
C PRO A 332 -32.46 -15.71 2.41
N ASP A 333 -31.79 -16.55 1.59
CA ASP A 333 -30.69 -17.39 2.03
C ASP A 333 -29.48 -16.55 2.47
N LEU A 334 -29.12 -15.52 1.69
CA LEU A 334 -28.03 -14.61 2.03
C LEU A 334 -28.31 -13.83 3.33
N LEU A 335 -29.55 -13.37 3.53
CA LEU A 335 -29.98 -12.70 4.76
C LEU A 335 -29.95 -13.62 5.98
N ALA A 336 -30.20 -14.92 5.80
CA ALA A 336 -30.11 -15.92 6.88
C ALA A 336 -28.65 -16.22 7.25
N ARG A 337 -27.77 -16.34 6.25
CA ARG A 337 -26.33 -16.63 6.46
C ARG A 337 -25.54 -15.43 6.97
N TYR A 338 -25.92 -14.22 6.55
CA TYR A 338 -25.17 -12.99 6.83
C TYR A 338 -26.08 -11.88 7.40
N PRO A 339 -26.73 -12.11 8.56
CA PRO A 339 -27.71 -11.19 9.11
C PRO A 339 -27.09 -9.83 9.46
N GLY A 340 -27.80 -8.74 9.15
CA GLY A 340 -27.44 -7.39 9.57
C GLY A 340 -26.26 -6.75 8.82
N ARG A 341 -25.75 -7.38 7.75
CA ARG A 341 -24.66 -6.81 6.95
C ARG A 341 -25.20 -5.70 6.06
N ILE A 342 -24.87 -4.44 6.36
CA ILE A 342 -25.39 -3.26 5.65
C ILE A 342 -25.17 -3.33 4.14
N ALA A 343 -23.97 -3.70 3.69
CA ALA A 343 -23.69 -3.83 2.26
C ALA A 343 -24.67 -4.78 1.56
N LEU A 344 -25.03 -5.91 2.18
CA LEU A 344 -26.02 -6.84 1.65
C LEU A 344 -27.43 -6.23 1.65
N LEU A 345 -27.82 -5.58 2.75
CA LEU A 345 -29.12 -4.92 2.87
C LEU A 345 -29.32 -3.83 1.81
N GLU A 346 -28.28 -3.06 1.49
CA GLU A 346 -28.32 -2.03 0.45
C GLU A 346 -28.61 -2.62 -0.95
N ARG A 347 -27.93 -3.71 -1.31
CA ARG A 347 -28.14 -4.38 -2.62
C ARG A 347 -29.53 -4.98 -2.70
N LEU A 348 -29.92 -5.74 -1.66
CA LEU A 348 -31.22 -6.39 -1.64
C LEU A 348 -32.38 -5.39 -1.53
N TYR A 349 -32.18 -4.25 -0.86
CA TYR A 349 -33.16 -3.16 -0.87
C TYR A 349 -33.41 -2.65 -2.28
N ALA A 350 -32.35 -2.34 -3.05
CA ALA A 350 -32.49 -1.87 -4.43
C ALA A 350 -33.19 -2.90 -5.32
N VAL A 351 -32.84 -4.19 -5.19
CA VAL A 351 -33.50 -5.30 -5.91
C VAL A 351 -34.97 -5.41 -5.53
N ALA A 352 -35.28 -5.42 -4.23
CA ALA A 352 -36.65 -5.56 -3.73
C ALA A 352 -37.54 -4.38 -4.15
N ARG A 353 -37.01 -3.15 -4.06
CA ARG A 353 -37.69 -1.92 -4.50
C ARG A 353 -37.97 -1.97 -6.00
N GLY A 354 -36.97 -2.25 -6.82
CA GLY A 354 -37.10 -2.27 -8.28
C GLY A 354 -38.09 -3.32 -8.77
N ARG A 355 -38.22 -4.44 -8.05
CA ARG A 355 -39.17 -5.51 -8.37
C ARG A 355 -40.54 -5.38 -7.70
N GLN A 356 -40.69 -4.42 -6.77
CA GLN A 356 -41.83 -4.37 -5.85
C GLN A 356 -42.05 -5.70 -5.07
N ASP A 357 -40.96 -6.39 -4.75
CA ASP A 357 -40.98 -7.67 -4.02
C ASP A 357 -41.21 -7.44 -2.53
N LYS A 358 -42.46 -7.62 -2.09
CA LYS A 358 -42.88 -7.37 -0.71
C LYS A 358 -42.22 -8.31 0.30
N VAL A 359 -41.94 -9.55 -0.10
CA VAL A 359 -41.39 -10.57 0.81
C VAL A 359 -39.93 -10.24 1.12
N LEU A 360 -39.15 -10.01 0.06
CA LEU A 360 -37.74 -9.63 0.20
C LEU A 360 -37.61 -8.27 0.90
N LEU A 361 -38.44 -7.28 0.52
CA LEU A 361 -38.42 -5.96 1.15
C LEU A 361 -38.73 -6.05 2.65
N GLY A 362 -39.72 -6.86 3.04
CA GLY A 362 -40.05 -7.10 4.45
C GLY A 362 -38.88 -7.71 5.23
N ALA A 363 -38.16 -8.67 4.64
CA ALA A 363 -37.00 -9.29 5.26
C ALA A 363 -35.83 -8.30 5.45
N VAL A 364 -35.56 -7.46 4.44
CA VAL A 364 -34.53 -6.41 4.50
C VAL A 364 -34.87 -5.38 5.58
N LEU A 365 -36.11 -4.87 5.60
CA LEU A 365 -36.56 -3.89 6.59
C LEU A 365 -36.49 -4.43 8.02
N LYS A 366 -36.89 -5.69 8.22
CA LYS A 366 -36.82 -6.35 9.53
C LYS A 366 -35.39 -6.38 10.09
N GLN A 367 -34.40 -6.72 9.25
CA GLN A 367 -33.02 -6.72 9.68
C GLN A 367 -32.47 -5.31 9.87
N LEU A 368 -32.76 -4.39 8.94
CA LEU A 368 -32.29 -3.01 9.04
C LEU A 368 -32.78 -2.31 10.32
N PHE A 369 -34.06 -2.45 10.67
CA PHE A 369 -34.62 -1.85 11.88
C PHE A 369 -34.13 -2.48 13.19
N ALA A 370 -33.46 -3.63 13.13
CA ALA A 370 -32.80 -4.23 14.27
C ALA A 370 -31.36 -3.71 14.50
N LEU A 371 -30.81 -2.94 13.55
CA LEU A 371 -29.43 -2.42 13.63
C LEU A 371 -29.36 -1.08 14.36
N ALA A 372 -28.20 -0.83 14.98
CA ALA A 372 -27.90 0.47 15.57
C ALA A 372 -27.77 1.58 14.49
N GLU A 373 -28.10 2.80 14.88
CA GLU A 373 -28.19 3.98 14.00
C GLU A 373 -26.83 4.66 13.82
N HIS A 374 -25.90 4.02 13.11
CA HIS A 374 -24.55 4.55 12.90
C HIS A 374 -24.07 4.37 11.45
N GLY A 375 -23.39 5.40 10.92
CA GLY A 375 -22.74 5.36 9.61
C GLY A 375 -23.70 4.95 8.48
N ASP A 376 -23.38 3.85 7.82
CA ASP A 376 -24.06 3.36 6.61
C ASP A 376 -25.52 2.95 6.85
N SER A 377 -25.87 2.46 8.05
CA SER A 377 -27.25 2.09 8.37
C SER A 377 -28.19 3.30 8.32
N LEU A 378 -27.71 4.46 8.79
CA LEU A 378 -28.44 5.72 8.73
C LEU A 378 -28.60 6.22 7.30
N THR A 379 -27.59 6.04 6.45
CA THR A 379 -27.66 6.37 5.01
C THR A 379 -28.76 5.58 4.32
N LEU A 380 -28.86 4.27 4.59
CA LEU A 380 -29.93 3.44 4.04
C LEU A 380 -31.30 3.83 4.61
N LEU A 381 -31.41 4.15 5.90
CA LEU A 381 -32.65 4.65 6.51
C LEU A 381 -33.14 5.96 5.89
N ARG A 382 -32.24 6.91 5.64
CA ARG A 382 -32.57 8.17 4.94
C ARG A 382 -33.15 7.89 3.56
N ARG A 383 -32.51 7.00 2.80
CA ARG A 383 -32.99 6.60 1.46
C ARG A 383 -34.38 5.97 1.52
N ILE A 384 -34.63 5.07 2.47
CA ILE A 384 -35.95 4.45 2.67
C ILE A 384 -37.00 5.49 3.07
N ALA A 385 -36.64 6.46 3.92
CA ALA A 385 -37.54 7.53 4.31
C ALA A 385 -37.97 8.40 3.12
N ASP A 386 -37.02 8.72 2.25
CA ASP A 386 -37.27 9.48 1.01
C ASP A 386 -38.16 8.65 0.06
N ASP A 387 -37.79 7.39 -0.20
CA ASP A 387 -38.53 6.46 -1.07
C ASP A 387 -39.96 6.17 -0.56
N SER A 388 -40.19 6.23 0.76
CA SER A 388 -41.53 6.05 1.33
C SER A 388 -42.52 7.18 0.99
N GLY A 389 -42.06 8.26 0.36
CA GLY A 389 -42.91 9.29 -0.24
C GLY A 389 -43.49 8.92 -1.61
N GLU A 390 -42.95 7.91 -2.28
CA GLU A 390 -43.38 7.51 -3.63
C GLU A 390 -44.66 6.69 -3.57
N ALA A 391 -45.63 7.01 -4.44
CA ALA A 391 -46.96 6.37 -4.47
C ALA A 391 -46.90 4.84 -4.75
N GLU A 392 -45.88 4.41 -5.49
CA GLU A 392 -45.66 3.02 -5.88
C GLU A 392 -45.17 2.16 -4.70
N GLN A 393 -44.55 2.76 -3.68
CA GLN A 393 -43.93 2.07 -2.55
C GLN A 393 -44.92 1.83 -1.39
N ARG A 394 -46.02 1.12 -1.69
CA ARG A 394 -47.12 0.89 -0.72
C ARG A 394 -46.68 0.22 0.58
N LEU A 395 -45.71 -0.70 0.54
CA LEU A 395 -45.20 -1.36 1.75
C LEU A 395 -44.45 -0.38 2.63
N LEU A 396 -43.66 0.53 2.04
CA LEU A 396 -42.94 1.53 2.81
C LEU A 396 -43.89 2.49 3.52
N GLN A 397 -45.03 2.82 2.90
CA GLN A 397 -46.06 3.68 3.49
C GLN A 397 -46.82 3.02 4.65
N HIS A 398 -46.63 1.73 4.91
CA HIS A 398 -47.34 1.03 5.98
C HIS A 398 -47.07 1.68 7.36
N PRO A 399 -48.10 1.89 8.21
CA PRO A 399 -47.94 2.58 9.49
C PRO A 399 -46.83 2.00 10.39
N ALA A 400 -46.67 0.68 10.41
CA ALA A 400 -45.59 0.04 11.17
C ALA A 400 -44.19 0.42 10.65
N VAL A 401 -44.01 0.49 9.32
CA VAL A 401 -42.73 0.88 8.72
C VAL A 401 -42.45 2.35 9.03
N GLN A 402 -43.46 3.22 8.91
CA GLN A 402 -43.33 4.64 9.22
C GLN A 402 -43.00 4.88 10.70
N LEU A 403 -43.56 4.09 11.61
CA LEU A 403 -43.19 4.12 13.03
C LEU A 403 -41.72 3.74 13.26
N HIS A 404 -41.26 2.67 12.60
CA HIS A 404 -39.87 2.22 12.68
C HIS A 404 -38.88 3.18 12.00
N LEU A 405 -39.32 4.03 11.06
CA LEU A 405 -38.51 5.11 10.50
C LEU A 405 -38.50 6.37 11.40
N LEU A 406 -39.65 6.71 11.98
CA LEU A 406 -39.84 7.98 12.70
C LEU A 406 -38.87 8.12 13.89
N ALA A 407 -38.79 7.11 14.75
CA ALA A 407 -37.97 7.21 15.96
C ALA A 407 -36.45 7.31 15.67
N PRO A 408 -35.87 6.47 14.78
CA PRO A 408 -34.48 6.63 14.33
C PRO A 408 -34.18 7.99 13.70
N LEU A 409 -35.07 8.50 12.84
CA LEU A 409 -34.85 9.78 12.16
C LEU A 409 -34.87 10.96 13.14
N ILE A 410 -35.72 10.91 14.17
CA ILE A 410 -35.73 11.91 15.25
C ILE A 410 -34.39 11.88 16.00
N ARG A 411 -33.94 10.70 16.45
CA ARG A 411 -32.67 10.53 17.15
C ARG A 411 -31.47 10.98 16.34
N ALA A 412 -31.47 10.70 15.04
CA ALA A 412 -30.40 11.06 14.12
C ALA A 412 -30.41 12.54 13.69
N GLY A 413 -31.36 13.36 14.16
CA GLY A 413 -31.42 14.76 13.76
C GLY A 413 -32.05 15.01 12.38
N GLU A 414 -32.67 14.02 11.75
CA GLU A 414 -33.28 14.10 10.40
C GLU A 414 -34.70 14.69 10.39
N GLY A 415 -34.86 15.94 10.85
CA GLY A 415 -36.18 16.54 11.13
C GLY A 415 -37.17 16.55 9.97
N GLN A 416 -36.73 16.87 8.74
CA GLN A 416 -37.63 16.91 7.57
C GLN A 416 -38.09 15.51 7.13
N ARG A 417 -37.18 14.52 7.14
CA ARG A 417 -37.53 13.13 6.83
C ARG A 417 -38.43 12.53 7.90
N ALA A 418 -38.14 12.83 9.17
CA ALA A 418 -39.00 12.45 10.29
C ALA A 418 -40.39 13.06 10.17
N LEU A 419 -40.52 14.34 9.77
CA LEU A 419 -41.80 14.98 9.50
C LEU A 419 -42.56 14.31 8.36
N GLY A 420 -41.88 13.94 7.28
CA GLY A 420 -42.47 13.14 6.19
C GLY A 420 -43.04 11.81 6.69
N ALA A 421 -42.28 11.10 7.52
CA ALA A 421 -42.73 9.84 8.09
C ALA A 421 -43.90 10.01 9.08
N TRP A 422 -43.83 11.06 9.90
CA TRP A 422 -44.90 11.45 10.82
C TRP A 422 -46.20 11.75 10.08
N ARG A 423 -46.17 12.51 8.98
CA ARG A 423 -47.36 12.85 8.16
C ARG A 423 -48.06 11.64 7.58
N ARG A 424 -47.31 10.60 7.20
CA ARG A 424 -47.88 9.34 6.72
C ARG A 424 -48.49 8.55 7.87
N LEU A 425 -47.81 8.49 9.01
CA LEU A 425 -48.31 7.79 10.19
C LEU A 425 -49.54 8.46 10.81
N SER A 426 -49.63 9.79 10.80
CA SER A 426 -50.75 10.56 11.37
C SER A 426 -52.09 10.36 10.65
N ARG A 427 -52.06 9.84 9.41
CA ARG A 427 -53.24 9.46 8.63
C ARG A 427 -53.76 8.05 8.96
N SER A 428 -53.05 7.28 9.79
CA SER A 428 -53.45 5.91 10.16
C SER A 428 -54.65 5.94 11.10
N ALA A 429 -55.57 4.99 10.92
CA ALA A 429 -56.74 4.83 11.79
C ALA A 429 -56.38 4.46 13.24
N GLN A 430 -55.23 3.80 13.43
CA GLN A 430 -54.74 3.39 14.73
C GLN A 430 -53.35 3.98 14.96
N LEU A 431 -53.26 4.92 15.91
CA LEU A 431 -52.03 5.60 16.27
C LEU A 431 -51.34 4.86 17.44
N PRO A 432 -50.01 4.68 17.40
CA PRO A 432 -49.26 4.07 18.50
C PRO A 432 -49.34 4.88 19.79
N GLN A 433 -49.31 4.22 20.95
CA GLN A 433 -49.32 4.91 22.26
C GLN A 433 -48.17 5.91 22.44
N GLN A 434 -47.00 5.61 21.87
CA GLN A 434 -45.82 6.49 21.91
C GLN A 434 -45.88 7.69 20.95
N PHE A 435 -46.93 7.78 20.12
CA PHE A 435 -47.02 8.81 19.08
C PHE A 435 -47.02 10.25 19.62
N PRO A 436 -47.70 10.60 20.74
CA PRO A 436 -47.61 11.94 21.32
C PRO A 436 -46.19 12.31 21.76
N LEU A 437 -45.45 11.35 22.33
CA LEU A 437 -44.06 11.57 22.76
C LEU A 437 -43.14 11.82 21.56
N LEU A 438 -43.23 11.00 20.52
CA LEU A 438 -42.46 11.18 19.29
C LEU A 438 -42.81 12.51 18.59
N THR A 439 -44.08 12.90 18.64
CA THR A 439 -44.55 14.18 18.06
C THR A 439 -43.94 15.38 18.79
N LEU A 440 -43.89 15.36 20.13
CA LEU A 440 -43.22 16.40 20.92
C LEU A 440 -41.71 16.46 20.64
N GLN A 441 -41.04 15.30 20.58
CA GLN A 441 -39.60 15.24 20.28
C GLN A 441 -39.29 15.82 18.90
N LEU A 442 -40.07 15.44 17.88
CA LEU A 442 -39.96 15.99 16.54
C LEU A 442 -40.21 17.50 16.52
N ALA A 443 -41.22 17.99 17.24
CA ALA A 443 -41.52 19.41 17.30
C ALA A 443 -40.38 20.22 17.94
N ARG A 444 -39.74 19.71 19.01
CA ARG A 444 -38.56 20.35 19.59
C ARG A 444 -37.42 20.45 18.58
N GLN A 445 -37.16 19.36 17.87
CA GLN A 445 -36.12 19.28 16.86
C GLN A 445 -36.38 20.22 15.66
N LEU A 446 -37.62 20.32 15.19
CA LEU A 446 -38.01 21.27 14.14
C LEU A 446 -37.89 22.73 14.60
N GLY A 447 -38.28 23.02 15.85
CA GLY A 447 -38.15 24.35 16.46
C GLY A 447 -36.70 24.81 16.58
N GLN A 448 -35.78 23.91 16.95
CA GLN A 448 -34.33 24.20 16.95
C GLN A 448 -33.79 24.57 15.56
N ARG A 449 -34.46 24.12 14.49
CA ARG A 449 -34.13 24.44 13.09
C ARG A 449 -35.01 25.54 12.50
N GLN A 450 -35.75 26.27 13.33
CA GLN A 450 -36.65 27.37 12.95
C GLN A 450 -37.78 26.96 11.96
N ASP A 451 -38.14 25.68 11.88
CA ASP A 451 -39.31 25.23 11.11
C ASP A 451 -40.60 25.42 11.93
N LEU A 452 -41.03 26.67 12.06
CA LEU A 452 -42.21 27.06 12.83
C LEU A 452 -43.50 26.52 12.21
N HIS A 453 -43.54 26.34 10.89
CA HIS A 453 -44.68 25.77 10.19
C HIS A 453 -44.90 24.31 10.60
N GLY A 454 -43.83 23.51 10.58
CA GLY A 454 -43.86 22.12 11.05
C GLY A 454 -44.27 22.03 12.52
N VAL A 455 -43.71 22.87 13.40
CA VAL A 455 -44.12 22.92 14.82
C VAL A 455 -45.60 23.22 14.98
N GLY A 456 -46.13 24.18 14.20
CA GLY A 456 -47.55 24.53 14.20
C GLY A 456 -48.46 23.38 13.74
N GLU A 457 -48.05 22.62 12.72
CA GLU A 457 -48.74 21.44 12.22
C GLU A 457 -48.85 20.36 13.32
N LEU A 458 -47.72 20.00 13.94
CA LEU A 458 -47.66 18.99 15.01
C LEU A 458 -48.50 19.40 16.24
N SER A 459 -48.45 20.68 16.61
CA SER A 459 -49.21 21.26 17.73
C SER A 459 -50.72 21.21 17.50
N ARG A 460 -51.17 21.57 16.30
CA ARG A 460 -52.60 21.48 15.91
C ARG A 460 -53.09 20.04 15.97
N PHE A 461 -52.29 19.11 15.46
CA PHE A 461 -52.63 17.68 15.48
C PHE A 461 -52.78 17.14 16.90
N LEU A 462 -51.82 17.39 17.80
CA LEU A 462 -51.91 16.90 19.17
C LEU A 462 -53.12 17.45 19.92
N ARG A 463 -53.47 18.73 19.72
CA ARG A 463 -54.69 19.31 20.32
C ARG A 463 -55.98 18.64 19.85
N GLN A 464 -56.02 18.19 18.60
CA GLN A 464 -57.20 17.54 18.02
C GLN A 464 -57.28 16.06 18.39
N ALA A 465 -56.19 15.32 18.25
CA ALA A 465 -56.17 13.87 18.41
C ALA A 465 -55.91 13.42 19.86
N PHE A 466 -55.20 14.22 20.66
CA PHE A 466 -54.75 13.88 22.02
C PHE A 466 -54.87 15.07 22.99
N PRO A 467 -56.05 15.69 23.17
CA PRO A 467 -56.22 16.91 23.96
C PRO A 467 -55.76 16.74 25.43
N GLU A 468 -55.99 15.57 26.02
CA GLU A 468 -55.65 15.28 27.42
C GLU A 468 -54.21 14.80 27.64
N ALA A 469 -53.43 14.60 26.57
CA ALA A 469 -52.06 14.13 26.70
C ALA A 469 -51.14 15.22 27.26
N GLU A 470 -50.26 14.85 28.19
CA GLU A 470 -49.28 15.77 28.78
C GLU A 470 -48.38 16.42 27.71
N GLN A 471 -48.03 15.67 26.66
CA GLN A 471 -47.23 16.16 25.54
C GLN A 471 -47.91 17.32 24.78
N THR A 472 -49.25 17.35 24.76
CA THR A 472 -50.04 18.44 24.14
C THR A 472 -49.87 19.74 24.92
N ARG A 473 -49.89 19.67 26.26
CA ARG A 473 -49.63 20.84 27.13
C ARG A 473 -48.20 21.33 26.96
N GLN A 474 -47.24 20.41 27.00
CA GLN A 474 -45.81 20.74 26.83
C GLN A 474 -45.51 21.39 25.48
N LEU A 475 -46.10 20.88 24.40
CA LEU A 475 -45.91 21.46 23.06
C LEU A 475 -46.55 22.85 22.95
N THR A 476 -47.68 23.08 23.61
CA THR A 476 -48.33 24.39 23.65
C THR A 476 -47.45 25.44 24.33
N ILE A 477 -46.85 25.10 25.48
CA ILE A 477 -45.90 25.98 26.18
C ILE A 477 -44.66 26.24 25.32
N TYR A 478 -44.11 25.19 24.69
CA TYR A 478 -42.95 25.31 23.82
C TYR A 478 -43.22 26.25 22.62
N GLN A 479 -44.41 26.16 22.02
CA GLN A 479 -44.80 27.02 20.90
C GLN A 479 -44.92 28.49 21.31
N GLN A 480 -45.43 28.78 22.52
CA GLN A 480 -45.46 30.15 23.07
C GLN A 480 -44.06 30.71 23.29
N HIS A 481 -43.10 29.87 23.70
CA HIS A 481 -41.72 30.28 23.86
C HIS A 481 -41.04 30.61 22.53
N LEU A 482 -41.29 29.82 21.48
CA LEU A 482 -40.76 30.08 20.13
C LEU A 482 -41.37 31.33 19.45
N ALA A 483 -42.51 31.82 19.93
CA ALA A 483 -43.19 33.00 19.39
C ALA A 483 -42.76 34.31 20.07
N ARG A 484 -41.95 34.24 21.12
CA ARG A 484 -41.28 35.37 21.78
C ARG A 484 -39.86 35.47 21.26
#